data_AF-A0A378YVK8-F1
#
_entry.id   AF-A0A378YVK8-F1
#
_cell.length_a   1.000
_cell.length_b   1.000
_cell.length_c   1.000
_cell.angle_alpha   90.00
_cell.angle_beta   90.00
_cell.angle_gamma   90.00
#
_symmetry.space_group_name_H-M   'P 1'
#
loop_
_entity.id
_entity.type
_entity.pdbx_description
1 polymer ?
#
loop_
_entity_poly.entity_id
_entity_poly.type
_entity_poly.pdbx_seq_one_letter_code
_entity_poly.pdbx_strand_id
1 'polypeptide(L)'
;MHSPDDLLPAAYALARELAVAIAPNSAAVIRRALVAMAAHGSPEAAFALDKKTIPHASTSPDLAEGISSFLEKRPPRFTGVAATDLPDLAAWLNR
;
A
#
# COMPACT_ATOMS: atom_id res chain seq x y z
N MET A 1 7.42 -18.56 -16.16
CA MET A 1 7.82 -19.13 -14.86
C MET A 1 9.33 -19.03 -14.75
N HIS A 2 9.88 -18.72 -13.57
CA HIS A 2 11.34 -18.63 -13.35
C HIS A 2 11.96 -20.03 -13.13
N SER A 3 13.23 -20.20 -13.50
CA SER A 3 14.00 -21.40 -13.15
C SER A 3 14.28 -21.43 -11.63
N PRO A 4 14.66 -22.58 -11.03
CA PRO A 4 15.03 -22.62 -9.61
C PRO A 4 16.13 -21.61 -9.24
N ASP A 5 17.11 -21.43 -10.11
CA ASP A 5 18.24 -20.52 -9.89
C ASP A 5 17.83 -19.04 -10.03
N ASP A 6 16.82 -18.74 -10.86
CA ASP A 6 16.32 -17.38 -11.07
C ASP A 6 15.18 -16.98 -10.12
N LEU A 7 14.58 -17.94 -9.41
CA LEU A 7 13.38 -17.71 -8.60
C LEU A 7 13.63 -16.68 -7.49
N LEU A 8 14.66 -16.90 -6.66
CA LEU A 8 14.97 -15.99 -5.56
C LEU A 8 15.46 -14.62 -6.03
N PRO A 9 16.38 -14.52 -7.02
CA PRO A 9 16.74 -13.23 -7.62
C PRO A 9 15.53 -12.44 -8.11
N ALA A 10 14.60 -13.08 -8.82
CA ALA A 10 13.39 -12.41 -9.31
C ALA A 10 12.46 -11.96 -8.17
N ALA A 11 12.26 -12.82 -7.16
CA ALA A 11 11.44 -12.49 -6.01
C ALA A 11 12.00 -11.29 -5.22
N TYR A 12 13.32 -11.25 -5.01
CA TYR A 12 13.96 -10.13 -4.32
C TYR A 12 14.00 -8.85 -5.14
N ALA A 13 14.13 -8.95 -6.46
CA ALA A 13 14.03 -7.79 -7.34
C ALA A 13 12.65 -7.13 -7.22
N LEU A 14 11.57 -7.92 -7.28
CA LEU A 14 10.21 -7.44 -7.08
C LEU A 14 10.00 -6.87 -5.67
N ALA A 15 10.44 -7.59 -4.64
CA ALA A 15 10.31 -7.13 -3.26
C ALA A 15 11.02 -5.78 -3.04
N ARG A 16 12.20 -5.60 -3.64
CA ARG A 16 12.94 -4.34 -3.59
C ARG A 16 12.21 -3.23 -4.33
N GLU A 17 11.69 -3.48 -5.53
CA GLU A 17 10.91 -2.51 -6.29
C GLU A 17 9.74 -1.97 -5.46
N LEU A 18 8.95 -2.87 -4.88
CA LEU A 18 7.82 -2.50 -4.03
C LEU A 18 8.28 -1.71 -2.80
N ALA A 19 9.36 -2.13 -2.14
CA ALA A 19 9.86 -1.50 -0.92
C ALA A 19 10.42 -0.09 -1.13
N VAL A 20 10.96 0.24 -2.32
CA VAL A 20 11.52 1.56 -2.61
C VAL A 20 10.56 2.51 -3.31
N ALA A 21 9.53 1.98 -3.99
CA ALA A 21 8.63 2.78 -4.82
C ALA A 21 7.29 3.11 -4.15
N ILE A 22 6.90 2.40 -3.08
CA ILE A 22 5.55 2.48 -2.51
C ILE A 22 5.61 2.91 -1.05
N ALA A 23 4.76 3.86 -0.67
CA ALA A 23 4.57 4.25 0.72
C ALA A 23 4.12 3.04 1.56
N PRO A 24 4.82 2.66 2.66
CA PRO A 24 4.54 1.43 3.38
C PRO A 24 3.10 1.33 3.93
N ASN A 25 2.55 2.44 4.40
CA ASN A 25 1.16 2.51 4.89
C ASN A 25 0.14 2.26 3.76
N SER A 26 0.37 2.81 2.57
CA SER A 26 -0.49 2.66 1.40
C SER A 26 -0.45 1.22 0.90
N ALA A 27 0.74 0.62 0.81
CA ALA A 27 0.89 -0.80 0.48
C ALA A 27 0.10 -1.70 1.45
N ALA A 28 0.20 -1.43 2.75
CA ALA A 28 -0.51 -2.19 3.78
C ALA A 28 -2.04 -2.03 3.69
N VAL A 29 -2.54 -0.81 3.48
CA VAL A 29 -3.97 -0.54 3.28
C VAL A 29 -4.49 -1.28 2.04
N ILE A 30 -3.83 -1.11 0.89
CA ILE A 30 -4.24 -1.74 -0.37
C ILE A 30 -4.23 -3.26 -0.25
N ARG A 31 -3.16 -3.83 0.35
CA ARG A 31 -3.07 -5.29 0.56
C ARG A 31 -4.23 -5.81 1.42
N ARG A 32 -4.57 -5.11 2.50
CA ARG A 32 -5.68 -5.45 3.41
C ARG A 32 -7.03 -5.31 2.72
N ALA A 33 -7.22 -4.25 1.94
CA ALA A 33 -8.40 -4.02 1.12
C ALA A 33 -8.65 -5.19 0.17
N LEU A 34 -7.61 -5.61 -0.57
CA LEU A 34 -7.70 -6.73 -1.51
C LEU A 34 -8.08 -8.05 -0.81
N VAL A 35 -7.56 -8.33 0.39
CA VAL A 35 -7.99 -9.52 1.17
C VAL A 35 -9.48 -9.43 1.51
N ALA A 36 -9.91 -8.31 2.08
CA ALA A 36 -11.29 -8.15 2.52
C ALA A 36 -12.27 -8.23 1.33
N MET A 37 -11.92 -7.64 0.19
CA MET A 37 -12.75 -7.67 -1.01
C MET A 37 -12.79 -9.05 -1.68
N ALA A 38 -11.74 -9.87 -1.56
CA ALA A 38 -11.78 -11.24 -2.05
C ALA A 38 -12.79 -12.12 -1.30
N ALA A 39 -13.02 -11.84 -0.01
CA ALA A 39 -13.98 -12.59 0.80
C ALA A 39 -15.41 -12.04 0.70
N HIS A 40 -15.57 -10.71 0.75
CA HIS A 40 -16.88 -10.04 0.94
C HIS A 40 -17.06 -8.79 0.07
N GLY A 41 -16.45 -8.76 -1.12
CA GLY A 41 -16.43 -7.60 -1.99
C GLY A 41 -17.79 -7.25 -2.61
N SER A 42 -18.13 -5.97 -2.58
CA SER A 42 -19.10 -5.32 -3.47
C SER A 42 -18.57 -3.93 -3.83
N PRO A 43 -19.05 -3.29 -4.92
CA PRO A 43 -18.69 -1.91 -5.24
C PRO A 43 -18.94 -0.95 -4.07
N GLU A 44 -20.04 -1.12 -3.34
CA GLU A 44 -20.40 -0.31 -2.17
C GLU A 44 -19.44 -0.55 -1.00
N ALA A 45 -19.03 -1.79 -0.76
CA ALA A 45 -18.07 -2.13 0.28
C ALA A 45 -16.68 -1.55 -0.02
N ALA A 46 -16.23 -1.61 -1.27
CA ALA A 46 -14.99 -1.00 -1.73
C ALA A 46 -15.03 0.52 -1.58
N PHE A 47 -16.11 1.16 -2.03
CA PHE A 47 -16.27 2.62 -1.90
C PHE A 47 -16.34 3.07 -0.43
N ALA A 48 -16.99 2.30 0.44
CA ALA A 48 -17.03 2.59 1.87
C ALA A 48 -15.64 2.52 2.52
N LEU A 49 -14.79 1.58 2.08
CA LEU A 49 -13.40 1.49 2.51
C LEU A 49 -12.61 2.71 2.01
N ASP A 50 -12.71 3.04 0.72
CA ASP A 50 -11.99 4.16 0.10
C ASP A 50 -12.33 5.51 0.76
N LYS A 51 -13.59 5.71 1.12
CA LYS A 51 -14.04 6.87 1.90
C LYS A 51 -13.31 7.05 3.23
N LYS A 52 -12.80 5.97 3.82
CA LYS A 52 -12.01 6.00 5.06
C LYS A 52 -10.51 6.10 4.79
N THR A 53 -10.01 5.38 3.79
CA THR A 53 -8.57 5.23 3.56
C THR A 53 -7.95 6.37 2.76
N ILE A 54 -8.65 6.93 1.77
CA ILE A 54 -8.13 8.01 0.93
C ILE A 54 -7.87 9.28 1.76
N PRO A 55 -8.80 9.76 2.63
CA PRO A 55 -8.51 10.93 3.45
C PRO A 55 -7.31 10.73 4.38
N HIS A 56 -7.15 9.53 4.95
CA HIS A 56 -5.99 9.19 5.80
C HIS A 56 -4.67 9.24 5.02
N ALA A 57 -4.64 8.69 3.80
CA ALA A 57 -3.46 8.77 2.94
C ALA A 57 -3.15 10.22 2.56
N SER A 58 -4.19 11.01 2.24
CA SER A 58 -4.05 12.41 1.82
C SER A 58 -3.57 13.37 2.91
N THR A 59 -3.63 12.98 4.19
CA THR A 59 -3.09 13.78 5.29
C THR A 59 -1.76 13.26 5.82
N SER A 60 -1.22 12.20 5.21
CA SER A 60 0.05 11.60 5.62
C SER A 60 1.27 12.41 5.15
N PRO A 61 2.39 12.38 5.88
CA PRO A 61 3.66 12.96 5.41
C PRO A 61 4.11 12.39 4.06
N ASP A 62 3.79 11.12 3.80
CA ASP A 62 4.14 10.44 2.56
C ASP A 62 3.39 10.99 1.33
N LEU A 63 2.23 11.64 1.49
CA LEU A 63 1.61 12.39 0.38
C LEU A 63 2.53 13.53 -0.07
N ALA A 64 2.96 14.36 0.87
CA ALA A 64 3.79 15.53 0.57
C ALA A 64 5.12 15.08 -0.06
N GLU A 65 5.75 14.05 0.50
CA GLU A 65 6.97 13.47 -0.06
C GLU A 65 6.76 12.87 -1.46
N GLY A 66 5.64 12.19 -1.70
CA GLY A 66 5.30 11.67 -3.02
C GLY A 66 5.18 12.78 -4.07
N ILE A 67 4.54 13.89 -3.72
CA ILE A 67 4.43 15.07 -4.59
C ILE A 67 5.81 15.70 -4.83
N SER A 68 6.57 15.95 -3.77
CA SER A 68 7.90 16.57 -3.87
C SER A 68 8.88 15.73 -4.67
N SER A 69 8.98 14.44 -4.40
CA SER A 69 9.88 13.52 -5.11
C SER A 69 9.53 13.40 -6.60
N PHE A 70 8.25 13.41 -6.95
CA PHE A 70 7.79 13.46 -8.33
C PHE A 70 8.24 14.75 -9.04
N LEU A 71 7.98 15.92 -8.42
CA LEU A 71 8.37 17.22 -8.98
C LEU A 71 9.89 17.37 -9.12
N GLU A 72 10.64 16.87 -8.15
CA GLU A 72 12.11 16.87 -8.11
C GLU A 72 12.75 15.76 -8.97
N LYS A 73 11.94 14.84 -9.54
CA LYS A 73 12.38 13.67 -10.33
C LYS A 73 13.40 12.79 -9.59
N ARG A 74 13.18 12.55 -8.31
CA ARG A 74 14.03 11.70 -7.46
C ARG A 74 13.22 10.55 -6.86
N PRO A 75 13.87 9.47 -6.38
CA PRO A 75 13.18 8.47 -5.58
C PRO A 75 12.55 9.08 -4.31
N PRO A 76 11.35 8.62 -3.92
CA PRO A 76 10.71 9.04 -2.69
C PRO A 76 11.43 8.47 -1.46
N ARG A 77 11.31 9.17 -0.33
CA ARG A 77 11.78 8.77 0.99
C ARG A 77 10.60 8.67 1.94
N PHE A 78 9.75 7.68 1.71
CA PHE A 78 8.60 7.44 2.56
C PHE A 78 9.04 7.05 3.98
N THR A 79 8.34 7.59 4.96
CA THR A 79 8.63 7.39 6.40
C THR A 79 7.48 6.76 7.15
N GLY A 80 6.32 6.59 6.51
CA GLY A 80 5.17 5.92 7.11
C GLY A 80 5.47 4.48 7.51
N VAL A 81 4.88 4.05 8.62
CA VAL A 81 5.07 2.72 9.19
C VAL A 81 3.82 1.87 8.97
N ALA A 82 3.97 0.78 8.21
CA ALA A 82 2.87 -0.12 7.87
C ALA A 82 2.15 -0.75 9.07
N ALA A 83 2.79 -0.85 10.23
CA ALA A 83 2.22 -1.45 11.43
C ALA A 83 1.37 -0.48 12.25
N THR A 84 1.68 0.82 12.25
CA THR A 84 1.11 1.81 13.15
C THR A 84 0.33 2.92 12.44
N ASP A 85 0.68 3.22 11.19
CA ASP A 85 0.18 4.42 10.50
C ASP A 85 -0.98 4.09 9.55
N LEU A 86 -1.93 3.31 10.07
CA LEU A 86 -3.08 2.84 9.31
C LEU A 86 -4.39 3.42 9.88
N PRO A 87 -5.39 3.66 9.02
CA PRO A 87 -6.73 3.91 9.52
C PRO A 87 -7.26 2.66 10.21
N ASP A 88 -8.22 2.82 11.11
CA ASP A 88 -8.91 1.68 11.71
C ASP A 88 -9.71 0.91 10.63
N LEU A 89 -9.30 -0.32 10.34
CA LEU A 89 -9.93 -1.18 9.34
C LEU A 89 -10.63 -2.41 9.94
N ALA A 90 -10.81 -2.46 11.27
CA ALA A 90 -11.34 -3.64 11.96
C ALA A 90 -12.69 -4.11 11.38
N ALA A 91 -13.56 -3.17 11.02
CA ALA A 91 -14.88 -3.43 10.45
C ALA A 91 -14.88 -4.17 9.09
N TRP A 92 -13.75 -4.22 8.39
CA TRP A 92 -13.59 -4.95 7.11
C TRP A 92 -12.73 -6.21 7.25
N LEU A 93 -11.84 -6.26 8.24
CA LEU A 93 -10.92 -7.39 8.44
C LEU A 93 -11.50 -8.50 9.32
N ASN A 94 -12.47 -8.16 10.18
CA ASN A 94 -13.10 -9.09 11.11
C ASN A 94 -14.50 -9.55 10.62
N ARG A 95 -14.79 -9.41 9.33
CA ARG A 95 -16.02 -9.94 8.73
C ARG A 95 -15.83 -11.37 8.26
#